data_AF-A0A534TNX2-F1
#
_entry.id   AF-A0A534TNX2-F1
#
_cell.length_a   1.000
_cell.length_b   1.000
_cell.length_c   1.000
_cell.angle_alpha   90.00
_cell.angle_beta   90.00
_cell.angle_gamma   90.00
#
_symmetry.space_group_name_H-M   'P 1'
#
loop_
_entity.id
_entity.type
_entity.pdbx_description
1 polymer ?
#
loop_
_entity_poly.entity_id
_entity_poly.type
_entity_poly.pdbx_seq_one_letter_code
_entity_poly.pdbx_strand_id
1 'polypeptide(L)' 'MRTTLLLTARPIDGRRAAEIGLVNAVVEPATLMPTALSTADAIAANAPLAVRTTRRGVREVLSLSLADAYRRQ' A
#
# COMPACT_ATOMS: atom_id res chain seq x y z
N MET A 1 -9.06 -2.71 6.22
CA MET A 1 -9.92 -2.49 5.04
C MET A 1 -11.35 -2.93 5.37
N ARG A 2 -12.37 -2.10 5.14
CA ARG A 2 -13.77 -2.45 5.47
C ARG A 2 -14.33 -3.43 4.44
N THR A 3 -14.86 -4.57 4.88
CA THR A 3 -15.42 -5.65 4.02
C THR A 3 -16.55 -5.16 3.11
N THR A 4 -17.29 -4.14 3.53
CA THR A 4 -18.38 -3.56 2.73
C THR A 4 -17.94 -3.02 1.38
N LEU A 5 -16.72 -2.51 1.22
CA LEU A 5 -16.24 -2.07 -0.09
C LEU A 5 -16.06 -3.23 -1.06
N LEU A 6 -15.52 -4.34 -0.57
CA LEU A 6 -15.34 -5.56 -1.35
C LEU A 6 -16.68 -6.19 -1.77
N LEU A 7 -17.68 -6.12 -0.90
CA LEU A 7 -18.96 -6.79 -1.11
C LEU A 7 -20.00 -5.92 -1.84
N THR A 8 -19.86 -4.59 -1.79
CA THR A 8 -20.85 -3.67 -2.41
C THR A 8 -20.39 -3.07 -3.73
N ALA A 9 -19.11 -3.19 -4.09
CA ALA A 9 -18.50 -2.64 -5.30
C ALA A 9 -18.82 -1.14 -5.56
N ARG A 10 -19.18 -0.39 -4.51
CA ARG A 10 -19.50 1.03 -4.66
C ARG A 10 -18.22 1.84 -4.90
N PRO A 11 -18.25 2.79 -5.86
CA PRO A 11 -17.11 3.65 -6.11
C PRO A 11 -16.84 4.55 -4.90
N ILE A 12 -15.57 4.87 -4.68
CA ILE A 12 -15.11 5.84 -3.69
C ILE A 12 -14.21 6.87 -4.38
N ASP A 13 -14.21 8.09 -3.87
CA ASP A 13 -13.30 9.13 -4.32
C ASP A 13 -11.91 9.00 -3.67
N GLY A 14 -10.95 9.80 -4.16
CA GLY A 14 -9.58 9.79 -3.67
C GLY A 14 -9.48 10.14 -2.18
N ARG A 15 -10.25 11.12 -1.71
CA ARG A 15 -10.25 11.54 -0.30
C ARG A 15 -10.64 10.39 0.60
N ARG A 16 -11.75 9.71 0.27
CA ARG A 16 -12.22 8.55 1.03
C ARG A 16 -11.22 7.40 0.97
N ALA A 17 -10.56 7.20 -0.18
CA ALA A 17 -9.48 6.22 -0.31
C ALA A 17 -8.30 6.50 0.64
N ALA A 18 -7.92 7.78 0.83
CA ALA A 18 -6.87 8.14 1.79
C ALA A 18 -7.31 7.96 3.24
N GLU A 19 -8.54 8.37 3.59
CA GLU A 19 -9.07 8.22 4.96
C GLU A 19 -9.12 6.75 5.44
N ILE A 20 -9.34 5.81 4.53
CA ILE A 20 -9.38 4.38 4.86
C ILE A 20 -8.02 3.67 4.70
N GLY A 21 -6.97 4.41 4.32
CA GLY A 21 -5.63 3.89 4.08
C GLY A 21 -5.48 3.04 2.82
N LEU A 22 -6.36 3.19 1.84
CA LEU A 22 -6.23 2.52 0.54
C LEU A 22 -5.12 3.17 -0.31
N VAL A 23 -4.97 4.48 -0.19
CA VAL A 23 -3.86 5.25 -0.77
C VAL A 23 -3.19 6.08 0.31
N ASN A 24 -1.91 6.41 0.13
CA ASN A 24 -1.14 7.15 1.13
C ASN A 24 -1.47 8.65 1.14
N ALA A 25 -1.79 9.23 -0.03
CA ALA A 25 -2.08 10.65 -0.18
C ALA A 25 -2.92 10.93 -1.44
N VAL A 26 -3.59 12.07 -1.45
CA VAL A 26 -4.27 12.64 -2.62
C VAL A 26 -3.65 14.01 -2.88
N VAL A 27 -3.26 14.28 -4.11
CA VAL A 27 -2.57 15.52 -4.51
C VAL A 27 -3.15 16.04 -5.81
N GLU A 28 -2.88 17.30 -6.12
CA GLU A 28 -3.27 17.91 -7.40
C GLU A 28 -2.59 17.20 -8.58
N PRO A 29 -3.25 17.06 -9.74
CA PRO A 29 -2.71 16.32 -10.88
C PRO A 29 -1.31 16.76 -11.31
N ALA A 30 -1.04 18.08 -11.30
CA ALA A 30 0.25 18.65 -11.64
C ALA A 30 1.39 18.25 -10.68
N THR A 31 1.04 17.89 -9.45
CA THR A 31 2.00 17.53 -8.39
C THR A 31 2.15 16.02 -8.17
N LEU A 32 1.33 15.21 -8.85
CA LEU A 32 1.31 13.75 -8.69
C LEU A 32 2.70 13.11 -8.90
N MET A 33 3.31 13.36 -10.05
CA MET A 33 4.63 12.79 -10.36
C MET A 33 5.74 13.33 -9.45
N PRO A 34 5.84 14.66 -9.20
CA PRO A 34 6.78 15.20 -8.22
C PRO A 34 6.67 14.54 -6.83
N THR A 35 5.46 14.39 -6.28
CA THR A 35 5.26 13.77 -4.95
C THR A 35 5.64 12.30 -4.93
N ALA A 36 5.28 11.55 -5.98
CA ALA A 36 5.64 10.13 -6.09
C ALA A 36 7.16 9.93 -6.18
N LEU A 37 7.84 10.76 -6.99
CA LEU A 37 9.30 10.69 -7.13
C LEU A 37 10.02 11.11 -5.85
N SER A 38 9.57 12.17 -5.18
CA SER A 38 10.13 12.56 -3.87
C SER A 38 10.06 11.43 -2.84
N THR A 39 8.97 10.66 -2.83
CA THR A 39 8.84 9.48 -1.97
C THR A 39 9.83 8.37 -2.39
N ALA A 40 9.98 8.14 -3.70
CA ALA A 40 10.93 7.16 -4.21
C ALA A 40 12.38 7.53 -3.89
N ASP A 41 12.74 8.80 -4.00
CA ASP A 41 14.06 9.34 -3.66
C ASP A 41 14.35 9.16 -2.17
N ALA A 42 13.37 9.44 -1.30
CA ALA A 42 13.49 9.20 0.14
C ALA A 42 13.71 7.70 0.45
N ILE A 43 13.08 6.79 -0.29
CA ILE A 43 13.33 5.35 -0.17
C ILE A 43 14.74 5.01 -0.65
N ALA A 44 15.14 5.53 -1.81
CA ALA A 44 16.44 5.27 -2.44
C ALA A 44 17.63 5.83 -1.65
N ALA A 45 17.41 6.84 -0.81
CA ALA A 45 18.41 7.38 0.11
C ALA A 45 18.79 6.41 1.25
N ASN A 46 17.98 5.37 1.51
CA ASN A 46 18.27 4.37 2.53
C ASN A 46 19.27 3.32 2.02
N ALA A 47 19.96 2.65 2.96
CA ALA A 47 20.88 1.56 2.63
C ALA A 47 20.18 0.48 1.78
N PRO A 48 20.69 0.14 0.57
CA PRO A 48 19.99 -0.76 -0.35
C PRO A 48 19.66 -2.14 0.24
N LEU A 49 20.50 -2.65 1.14
CA LEU A 49 20.25 -3.91 1.83
C LEU A 49 19.05 -3.81 2.77
N ALA A 50 18.94 -2.73 3.55
CA ALA A 50 17.82 -2.53 4.46
C ALA A 50 16.49 -2.45 3.71
N VAL A 51 16.44 -1.66 2.62
CA VAL A 51 15.23 -1.55 1.78
C VAL A 51 14.81 -2.91 1.21
N ARG A 52 15.76 -3.71 0.70
CA ARG A 52 15.47 -5.05 0.16
C ARG A 52 14.94 -6.00 1.23
N THR A 53 15.59 -6.05 2.39
CA THR A 53 15.20 -6.93 3.49
C THR A 53 13.83 -6.54 4.05
N THR A 54 13.58 -5.25 4.29
CA THR A 54 12.28 -4.76 4.74
C THR A 54 11.17 -5.09 3.72
N ARG A 55 11.41 -4.83 2.43
CA ARG A 55 10.43 -5.15 1.38
C ARG A 55 10.13 -6.65 1.32
N ARG A 56 11.14 -7.50 1.48
CA ARG A 56 10.98 -8.96 1.53
C ARG A 56 10.16 -9.38 2.75
N GLY A 57 10.52 -8.91 3.94
CA GLY A 57 9.82 -9.24 5.19
C GLY A 57 8.34 -8.82 5.15
N VAL A 58 8.03 -7.62 4.65
CA VAL A 58 6.63 -7.17 4.48
C VAL A 58 5.83 -8.10 3.56
N ARG A 59 6.42 -8.53 2.44
CA ARG A 59 5.76 -9.46 1.51
C ARG A 59 5.50 -10.82 2.14
N GLU A 60 6.48 -11.34 2.87
CA GLU A 60 6.36 -12.61 3.59
C GLU A 60 5.24 -12.51 4.64
N VAL A 61 5.23 -11.47 5.48
CA VAL A 61 4.17 -11.26 6.49
C VAL A 61 2.78 -11.15 5.86
N LEU A 62 2.63 -10.40 4.77
CA LEU A 62 1.34 -10.25 4.08
C LEU A 62 0.87 -11.55 3.42
N SER A 63 1.77 -12.47 3.07
CA SER A 63 1.43 -13.76 2.49
C SER A 63 0.98 -14.81 3.52
N LEU A 64 1.41 -14.67 4.79
CA LEU A 64 1.17 -15.68 5.81
C LEU A 64 -0.30 -15.79 6.21
N SER A 65 -1.04 -14.68 6.30
CA SER A 65 -2.42 -14.70 6.81
C SER A 65 -3.43 -15.40 5.88
N LEU A 66 -3.23 -15.30 4.56
CA LEU A 66 -4.05 -15.98 3.57
C LEU A 66 -3.60 -17.44 3.37
N ALA A 67 -2.28 -17.69 3.36
CA ALA A 67 -1.72 -19.03 3.24
C ALA A 67 -2.07 -19.93 4.44
N ASP A 68 -2.07 -19.39 5.67
CA ASP A 68 -2.51 -20.11 6.87
C ASP A 68 -4.01 -20.44 6.86
N ALA A 69 -4.84 -19.56 6.26
CA ALA A 69 -6.26 -19.83 6.11
C ALA A 69 -6.53 -21.00 5.16
N TYR A 70 -5.73 -21.15 4.09
CA TYR A 70 -5.80 -22.31 3.18
C TYR A 70 -5.30 -23.62 3.82
N ARG A 71 -4.44 -23.58 4.85
CA ARG A 71 -3.97 -24.78 5.57
C ARG A 71 -5.00 -25.41 6.51
N ARG A 72 -6.13 -24.74 6.76
CA ARG A 72 -7.21 -25.20 7.66
C ARG A 72 -8.45 -25.72 6.93
N GLN A 73 -8.36 -25.92 5.61
CA GLN A 73 -9.33 -26.67 4.79
C GLN A 73 -8.72 -28.02 4.41
#